data_AF-A0A8S1QCI0-F1
#
_entry.id   AF-A0A8S1QCI0-F1
#
_cell.length_a   1.000
_cell.length_b   1.000
_cell.length_c   1.000
_cell.angle_alpha   90.00
_cell.angle_beta   90.00
_cell.angle_gamma   90.00
#
_symmetry.space_group_name_H-M   'P 1'
#
loop_
_entity.id
_entity.type
_entity.pdbx_description
1 polymer ?
#
loop_
_entity_poly.entity_id
_entity_poly.type
_entity_poly.pdbx_seq_one_letter_code
_entity_poly.pdbx_strand_id
1 'polypeptide(L)'
;MDLEQTLLILFQRTLESNKDDHLQTILSTQAKIIQQKKENVNPLQQSTSAIQKKLQAIEKNFINQVAFKKRRKSKYDHRSNTSSQIENEEIQTIIYDEDNQEIFNNETNLQKLKRDNSKLQKQITQLQYEQREKYLKNCNEIEQINREKNLVLENTKKLNDKQRKLNQQSQLLQQKQQNLLKQEQNYYKQQQNTDECQDEQYRYDNQLDNRRDEMEKLQMKLNTFVSQLLSLQRNKNKVQCQLNVQIDAVEQLAQFILKERSNLQQDQQYLRQFKEKVLEEKKQLLQLQEQP
;
A
#
# COMPACT_ATOMS: atom_id res chain seq x y z
N MET A 1 1.68 -0.04 -27.53
CA MET A 1 2.52 0.83 -26.68
C MET A 1 2.73 0.06 -25.38
N ASP A 2 3.97 -0.12 -24.94
CA ASP A 2 4.27 -0.96 -23.78
C ASP A 2 3.80 -0.29 -22.48
N LEU A 3 3.36 -1.07 -21.50
CA LEU A 3 2.77 -0.57 -20.26
C LEU A 3 3.79 0.30 -19.48
N GLU A 4 5.05 -0.09 -19.51
CA GLU A 4 6.16 0.63 -18.89
C GLU A 4 6.43 2.00 -19.53
N GLN A 5 6.32 2.11 -20.86
CA GLN A 5 6.43 3.39 -21.58
C GLN A 5 5.26 4.31 -21.25
N THR A 6 4.07 3.75 -21.16
CA THR A 6 2.85 4.50 -20.81
C THR A 6 2.94 5.05 -19.38
N LEU A 7 3.43 4.23 -18.45
CA LEU A 7 3.67 4.64 -17.06
C LEU A 7 4.73 5.74 -16.96
N LEU A 8 5.86 5.61 -17.66
CA LEU A 8 6.92 6.63 -17.69
C LEU A 8 6.39 7.99 -18.17
N ILE A 9 5.62 8.01 -19.25
CA ILE A 9 5.04 9.24 -19.82
C ILE A 9 4.04 9.87 -18.84
N LEU A 10 3.20 9.06 -18.19
CA LEU A 10 2.24 9.54 -17.20
C LEU A 10 2.95 10.14 -15.99
N PHE A 11 3.98 9.47 -15.46
CA PHE A 11 4.77 9.98 -14.33
C PHE A 11 5.47 11.30 -14.66
N GLN A 12 6.03 11.42 -15.85
CA GLN A 12 6.75 12.62 -16.27
C GLN A 12 5.80 13.81 -16.48
N ARG A 13 4.60 13.59 -17.04
CA ARG A 13 3.55 14.61 -17.13
C ARG A 13 3.04 15.06 -15.76
N THR A 14 2.86 14.13 -14.83
CA THR A 14 2.41 14.45 -13.47
C THR A 14 3.48 15.18 -12.67
N LEU A 15 4.77 14.94 -12.95
CA LEU A 15 5.89 15.71 -12.40
C LEU A 15 5.87 17.17 -12.88
N GLU A 16 5.66 17.41 -14.18
CA GLU A 16 5.66 18.75 -14.77
C GLU A 16 4.47 19.62 -14.34
N SER A 17 3.34 19.01 -13.96
CA SER A 17 2.11 19.74 -13.61
C SER A 17 1.94 20.04 -12.12
N ASN A 18 2.81 19.52 -11.24
CA ASN A 18 2.58 19.55 -9.78
C ASN A 18 3.56 20.49 -9.07
N LYS A 19 3.04 21.37 -8.19
CA LYS A 19 3.82 22.39 -7.46
C LYS A 19 4.27 21.95 -6.05
N ASP A 20 3.97 20.71 -5.68
CA ASP A 20 4.36 20.15 -4.39
C ASP A 20 5.75 19.50 -4.48
N ASP A 21 6.74 20.13 -3.85
CA ASP A 21 8.15 19.72 -3.84
C ASP A 21 8.34 18.30 -3.29
N HIS A 22 7.50 17.87 -2.34
CA HIS A 22 7.64 16.55 -1.74
C HIS A 22 7.14 15.46 -2.68
N LEU A 23 6.05 15.74 -3.40
CA LEU A 23 5.50 14.83 -4.39
C LEU A 23 6.36 14.76 -5.65
N GLN A 24 6.97 15.88 -6.07
CA GLN A 24 7.97 15.86 -7.14
C GLN A 24 9.19 14.99 -6.77
N THR A 25 9.62 15.02 -5.52
CA THR A 25 10.73 14.18 -5.05
C THR A 25 10.35 12.70 -5.10
N ILE A 26 9.14 12.32 -4.70
CA ILE A 26 8.67 10.92 -4.73
C ILE A 26 8.52 10.44 -6.18
N LEU A 27 7.90 11.23 -7.04
CA LEU A 27 7.65 10.86 -8.44
C LEU A 27 8.96 10.78 -9.24
N SER A 28 9.91 11.71 -9.03
CA SER A 28 11.23 11.64 -9.67
C SER A 28 12.04 10.44 -9.18
N THR A 29 11.90 10.06 -7.92
CA THR A 29 12.51 8.84 -7.36
C THR A 29 11.90 7.58 -7.98
N GLN A 30 10.59 7.50 -8.12
CA GLN A 30 9.94 6.34 -8.78
C GLN A 30 10.27 6.25 -10.27
N ALA A 31 10.31 7.38 -10.99
CA ALA A 31 10.74 7.42 -12.38
C ALA A 31 12.18 6.91 -12.54
N LYS A 32 13.10 7.32 -11.65
CA LYS A 32 14.48 6.81 -11.60
C LYS A 32 14.54 5.30 -11.33
N ILE A 33 13.72 4.78 -10.42
CA ILE A 33 13.65 3.33 -10.13
C ILE A 33 13.18 2.54 -11.35
N ILE A 34 12.17 3.05 -12.08
CA ILE A 34 11.66 2.40 -13.30
C ILE A 34 12.72 2.43 -14.40
N GLN A 35 13.44 3.55 -14.56
CA GLN A 35 14.50 3.69 -15.54
C GLN A 35 15.73 2.82 -15.20
N GLN A 36 16.10 2.71 -13.93
CA GLN A 36 17.14 1.79 -13.45
C GLN A 36 16.72 0.32 -13.59
N LYS A 37 15.43 -0.01 -13.44
CA LYS A 37 14.94 -1.35 -13.73
C LYS A 37 15.06 -1.64 -15.22
N LYS A 38 14.72 -0.69 -16.09
CA LYS A 38 14.88 -0.81 -17.55
C LYS A 38 16.34 -0.95 -17.98
N GLU A 39 17.28 -0.22 -17.35
CA GLU A 39 18.73 -0.35 -17.60
C GLU A 39 19.32 -1.65 -17.02
N ASN A 40 18.69 -2.25 -16.01
CA ASN A 40 19.09 -3.55 -15.43
C ASN A 40 18.39 -4.77 -16.07
N VAL A 41 17.49 -4.56 -17.05
CA VAL A 41 17.05 -5.66 -17.94
C VAL A 41 18.05 -5.77 -19.10
N ASN A 42 19.27 -6.17 -18.76
CA ASN A 42 20.12 -6.82 -19.76
C ASN A 42 19.53 -8.20 -20.08
N PRO A 43 19.40 -8.58 -21.37
CA PRO A 43 18.90 -9.89 -21.74
C PRO A 43 19.91 -10.97 -21.30
N LEU A 44 19.44 -11.92 -20.50
CA LEU A 44 20.04 -13.24 -20.24
C LEU A 44 21.58 -13.32 -20.27
N GLN A 45 22.23 -13.04 -19.15
CA GLN A 45 23.37 -13.87 -18.75
C GLN A 45 22.96 -14.66 -17.51
N GLN A 46 22.70 -15.94 -17.74
CA GLN A 46 22.39 -16.96 -16.73
C GLN A 46 23.56 -17.09 -15.75
N SER A 47 23.58 -16.29 -14.69
CA SER A 47 24.39 -16.58 -13.52
C SER A 47 23.61 -17.56 -12.63
N THR A 48 23.76 -18.85 -12.90
CA THR A 48 23.24 -19.91 -12.03
C THR A 48 23.77 -19.68 -10.61
N SER A 49 22.86 -19.54 -9.64
CA SER A 49 23.23 -19.31 -8.25
C SER A 49 24.01 -20.51 -7.67
N ALA A 50 24.85 -20.27 -6.66
CA ALA A 50 25.61 -21.32 -5.98
C ALA A 50 24.72 -22.45 -5.43
N ILE A 51 23.45 -22.13 -5.15
CA ILE A 51 22.42 -23.07 -4.69
C ILE A 51 21.95 -23.97 -5.84
N GLN A 52 21.76 -23.43 -7.05
CA GLN A 52 21.46 -24.23 -8.24
C GLN A 52 22.60 -25.18 -8.63
N LYS A 53 23.87 -24.73 -8.53
CA LYS A 53 25.03 -25.61 -8.74
C LYS A 53 25.09 -26.76 -7.73
N LYS A 54 24.74 -26.50 -6.46
CA LYS A 54 24.65 -27.55 -5.42
C LYS A 54 23.48 -28.51 -5.67
N LEU A 55 22.33 -28.01 -6.12
CA LEU A 55 21.17 -28.85 -6.45
C LEU A 55 21.45 -29.77 -7.66
N GLN A 56 22.07 -29.25 -8.72
CA GLN A 56 22.46 -30.08 -9.88
C GLN A 56 23.51 -31.14 -9.52
N ALA A 57 24.42 -30.86 -8.58
CA ALA A 57 25.37 -31.85 -8.08
C ALA A 57 24.70 -32.96 -7.26
N ILE A 58 23.68 -32.60 -6.46
CA ILE A 58 22.87 -33.57 -5.70
C ILE A 58 22.07 -34.46 -6.66
N GLU A 59 21.46 -33.88 -7.70
CA GLU A 59 20.73 -34.64 -8.74
C GLU A 59 21.63 -35.64 -9.48
N LYS A 60 22.83 -35.23 -9.91
CA LYS A 60 23.82 -36.13 -10.53
C LYS A 60 24.25 -37.27 -9.59
N ASN A 61 24.43 -36.99 -8.30
CA ASN A 61 24.81 -38.01 -7.31
C ASN A 61 23.67 -38.98 -6.98
N PHE A 62 22.41 -38.52 -7.03
CA PHE A 62 21.24 -39.37 -6.81
C PHE A 62 21.02 -40.35 -7.97
N ILE A 63 21.18 -39.87 -9.21
CA ILE A 63 21.09 -40.70 -10.42
C ILE A 63 22.19 -41.78 -10.43
N ASN A 64 23.41 -41.45 -9.95
CA ASN A 64 24.51 -42.42 -9.86
C ASN A 64 24.34 -43.45 -8.73
N GLN A 65 23.69 -43.13 -7.61
CA GLN A 65 23.47 -44.10 -6.52
C GLN A 65 22.44 -45.18 -6.86
N VAL A 66 21.44 -44.88 -7.68
CA VAL A 66 20.45 -45.86 -8.14
C VAL A 66 21.10 -46.88 -9.09
N ALA A 67 22.09 -46.47 -9.89
CA ALA A 67 22.84 -47.35 -10.78
C ALA A 67 23.75 -48.36 -10.03
N PHE A 68 24.29 -47.99 -8.86
CA PHE A 68 25.21 -48.86 -8.10
C PHE A 68 24.54 -49.94 -7.22
N LYS A 69 23.24 -49.80 -6.89
CA LYS A 69 22.53 -50.79 -6.05
C LYS A 69 22.12 -52.08 -6.78
N LYS A 70 22.23 -52.15 -8.11
CA LYS A 70 21.92 -53.38 -8.89
C LYS A 70 23.08 -54.37 -9.03
N ARG A 71 24.27 -54.10 -8.48
CA ARG A 71 25.48 -54.90 -8.75
C ARG A 71 26.00 -55.81 -7.62
N ARG A 72 25.27 -55.96 -6.51
CA ARG A 72 25.70 -56.84 -5.40
C ARG A 72 24.58 -57.75 -4.92
N LYS A 73 24.37 -58.87 -5.62
CA LYS A 73 23.82 -60.10 -5.04
C LYS A 73 24.50 -61.32 -5.64
N SER A 74 24.70 -62.31 -4.78
CA SER A 74 25.04 -63.72 -5.04
C SER A 74 26.53 -64.09 -5.17
N LYS A 75 27.04 -64.70 -4.09
CA LYS A 75 27.80 -65.96 -4.08
C LYS A 75 28.17 -66.23 -2.62
N TYR A 76 27.51 -67.19 -1.98
CA TYR A 76 28.05 -68.15 -1.01
C TYR A 76 26.90 -69.00 -0.50
N ASP A 77 26.66 -70.10 -1.20
CA ASP A 77 25.96 -71.28 -0.71
C ASP A 77 27.05 -72.36 -0.63
N HIS A 78 27.37 -72.84 0.58
CA HIS A 78 28.18 -74.04 0.75
C HIS A 78 27.49 -75.03 1.67
N ARG A 79 27.02 -76.10 1.02
CA ARG A 79 26.71 -77.43 1.53
C ARG A 79 27.75 -77.91 2.55
N SER A 80 27.29 -78.55 3.62
CA SER A 80 28.02 -79.60 4.31
C SER A 80 27.19 -80.89 4.30
N ASN A 81 27.64 -81.84 3.48
CA ASN A 81 27.27 -83.25 3.59
C ASN A 81 28.11 -83.87 4.72
N THR A 82 27.47 -84.57 5.64
CA THR A 82 28.15 -85.55 6.51
C THR A 82 27.50 -86.90 6.33
N SER A 83 28.16 -87.73 5.52
CA SER A 83 27.96 -89.16 5.37
C SER A 83 28.46 -89.89 6.61
N SER A 84 27.58 -90.65 7.26
CA SER A 84 27.93 -91.60 8.31
C SER A 84 28.24 -92.96 7.66
N GLN A 85 29.50 -93.36 7.62
CA GLN A 85 29.88 -94.77 7.42
C GLN A 85 30.05 -95.40 8.81
N ILE A 86 29.18 -96.36 9.12
CA ILE A 86 29.31 -97.26 10.25
C ILE A 86 29.91 -98.55 9.66
N GLU A 87 31.17 -98.82 9.96
CA GLU A 87 31.78 -100.14 9.75
C GLU A 87 31.29 -101.05 10.88
N ASN A 88 30.66 -102.17 10.50
CA ASN A 88 30.37 -103.28 11.39
C ASN A 88 31.66 -104.07 11.59
N GLU A 89 32.24 -104.03 12.78
CA GLU A 89 33.21 -105.04 13.21
C GLU A 89 32.45 -106.29 13.67
N GLU A 90 32.77 -107.42 13.03
CA GLU A 90 32.34 -108.76 13.41
C GLU A 90 32.80 -109.09 14.83
N ILE A 91 31.84 -109.39 15.71
CA ILE A 91 32.12 -109.98 17.02
C ILE A 91 32.30 -111.48 16.81
N GLN A 92 33.55 -111.95 16.89
CA GLN A 92 33.84 -113.37 17.09
C GLN A 92 33.28 -113.83 18.44
N THR A 93 32.38 -114.81 18.40
CA THR A 93 31.77 -115.43 19.58
C THR A 93 32.75 -116.46 20.15
N ILE A 94 33.40 -116.13 21.26
CA ILE A 94 34.17 -117.09 22.07
C ILE A 94 33.26 -117.55 23.21
N ILE A 95 33.02 -118.86 23.30
CA ILE A 95 32.21 -119.49 24.34
C ILE A 95 33.04 -119.54 25.64
N TYR A 96 32.54 -118.91 26.71
CA TYR A 96 33.07 -119.00 28.07
C TYR A 96 32.00 -119.56 29.03
N ASP A 97 32.46 -120.15 30.15
CA ASP A 97 31.64 -120.71 31.24
C ASP A 97 30.60 -119.70 31.81
N GLU A 98 29.45 -120.21 32.26
CA GLU A 98 28.26 -119.41 32.67
C GLU A 98 28.57 -118.32 33.72
N ASP A 99 29.44 -118.59 34.70
CA ASP A 99 29.83 -117.60 35.72
C ASP A 99 30.77 -116.50 35.18
N ASN A 100 31.55 -116.78 34.13
CA ASN A 100 32.44 -115.81 33.48
C ASN A 100 31.71 -114.96 32.42
N GLN A 101 30.63 -115.48 31.83
CA GLN A 101 29.77 -114.70 30.94
C GLN A 101 29.04 -113.58 31.68
N GLU A 102 28.61 -113.80 32.93
CA GLU A 102 27.91 -112.77 33.70
C GLU A 102 28.83 -111.59 34.07
N ILE A 103 30.08 -111.87 34.45
CA ILE A 103 31.12 -110.85 34.70
C ILE A 103 31.45 -110.09 33.40
N PHE A 104 31.66 -110.81 32.30
CA PHE A 104 31.94 -110.19 31.00
C PHE A 104 30.76 -109.33 30.52
N ASN A 105 29.52 -109.80 30.64
CA ASN A 105 28.32 -109.04 30.30
C ASN A 105 28.15 -107.81 31.19
N ASN A 106 28.45 -107.91 32.49
CA ASN A 106 28.43 -106.78 33.41
C ASN A 106 29.51 -105.74 33.09
N GLU A 107 30.73 -106.16 32.74
CA GLU A 107 31.78 -105.25 32.29
C GLU A 107 31.43 -104.57 30.96
N THR A 108 30.86 -105.32 30.02
CA THR A 108 30.41 -104.79 28.72
C THR A 108 29.27 -103.79 28.90
N ASN A 109 28.30 -104.09 29.78
CA ASN A 109 27.22 -103.18 30.17
C ASN A 109 27.74 -101.94 30.90
N LEU A 110 28.72 -102.08 31.79
CA LEU A 110 29.36 -100.97 32.48
C LEU A 110 30.12 -100.05 31.50
N GLN A 111 30.81 -100.61 30.51
CA GLN A 111 31.45 -99.83 29.45
C GLN A 111 30.42 -99.11 28.57
N LYS A 112 29.30 -99.76 28.24
CA LYS A 112 28.18 -99.13 27.52
C LYS A 112 27.58 -97.96 28.32
N LEU A 113 27.32 -98.15 29.61
CA LEU A 113 26.85 -97.11 30.52
C LEU A 113 27.83 -95.93 30.62
N LYS A 114 29.14 -96.19 30.71
CA LYS A 114 30.17 -95.12 30.70
C LYS A 114 30.16 -94.34 29.38
N ARG A 115 30.01 -95.03 28.24
CA ARG A 115 29.90 -94.38 26.92
C ARG A 115 28.63 -93.54 26.82
N ASP A 116 27.50 -94.05 27.28
CA ASP A 116 26.21 -93.35 27.23
C ASP A 116 26.19 -92.15 28.20
N ASN A 117 26.77 -92.27 29.39
CA ASN A 117 26.95 -91.15 30.31
C ASN A 117 27.87 -90.07 29.70
N SER A 118 28.97 -90.45 29.04
CA SER A 118 29.81 -89.48 28.31
C SER A 118 29.06 -88.78 27.17
N LYS A 119 28.22 -89.50 26.41
CA LYS A 119 27.37 -88.91 25.36
C LYS A 119 26.34 -87.94 25.96
N LEU A 120 25.69 -88.32 27.06
CA LEU A 120 24.73 -87.47 27.77
C LEU A 120 25.41 -86.22 28.34
N GLN A 121 26.60 -86.34 28.93
CA GLN A 121 27.37 -85.18 29.40
C GLN A 121 27.71 -84.22 28.25
N LYS A 122 28.14 -84.73 27.09
CA LYS A 122 28.36 -83.90 25.89
C LYS A 122 27.08 -83.19 25.43
N GLN A 123 25.94 -83.89 25.43
CA GLN A 123 24.65 -83.29 25.09
C GLN A 123 24.23 -82.21 26.09
N ILE A 124 24.43 -82.44 27.39
CA ILE A 124 24.14 -81.44 28.44
C ILE A 124 25.00 -80.19 28.23
N THR A 125 26.31 -80.33 28.00
CA THR A 125 27.19 -79.20 27.74
C THR A 125 26.80 -78.45 26.47
N GLN A 126 26.43 -79.16 25.40
CA GLN A 126 25.96 -78.55 24.17
C GLN A 126 24.67 -77.75 24.39
N LEU A 127 23.67 -78.32 25.07
CA LEU A 127 22.41 -77.64 25.37
C LEU A 127 22.63 -76.41 26.25
N GLN A 128 23.52 -76.48 27.24
CA GLN A 128 23.89 -75.32 28.06
C GLN A 128 24.54 -74.21 27.23
N TYR A 129 25.41 -74.56 26.28
CA TYR A 129 26.03 -73.60 25.38
C TYR A 129 24.99 -72.94 24.46
N GLU A 130 24.12 -73.72 23.82
CA GLU A 130 23.05 -73.21 22.96
C GLU A 130 22.07 -72.31 23.72
N GLN A 131 21.73 -72.68 24.96
CA GLN A 131 20.88 -71.86 25.82
C GLN A 131 21.54 -70.52 26.17
N ARG A 132 22.86 -70.52 26.44
CA ARG A 132 23.63 -69.31 26.73
C ARG A 132 23.74 -68.40 25.50
N GLU A 133 24.04 -68.95 24.33
CA GLU A 133 24.08 -68.20 23.06
C GLU A 133 22.72 -67.55 22.77
N LYS A 134 21.63 -68.30 22.94
CA LYS A 134 20.27 -67.77 22.77
C LYS A 134 19.96 -66.66 23.78
N TYR A 135 20.36 -66.82 25.04
CA TYR A 135 20.19 -65.79 26.06
C TYR A 135 20.95 -64.50 25.70
N LEU A 136 22.22 -64.60 25.31
CA LEU A 136 23.03 -63.43 24.93
C LEU A 136 22.46 -62.72 23.70
N LYS A 137 21.99 -63.47 22.70
CA LYS A 137 21.31 -62.90 21.54
C LYS A 137 20.06 -62.14 21.94
N ASN A 138 19.22 -62.72 22.80
CA ASN A 138 18.02 -62.06 23.31
C ASN A 138 18.36 -60.79 24.11
N CYS A 139 19.41 -60.80 24.93
CA CYS A 139 19.87 -59.60 25.65
C CYS A 139 20.24 -58.47 24.68
N ASN A 140 21.00 -58.79 23.63
CA ASN A 140 21.39 -57.80 22.61
C ASN A 140 20.16 -57.25 21.86
N GLU A 141 19.19 -58.11 21.51
CA GLU A 141 17.93 -57.69 20.88
C GLU A 141 17.11 -56.77 21.81
N ILE A 142 17.02 -57.09 23.11
CA ILE A 142 16.35 -56.24 24.10
C ILE A 142 17.04 -54.88 24.22
N GLU A 143 18.36 -54.84 24.24
CA GLU A 143 19.11 -53.58 24.24
C GLU A 143 18.83 -52.74 22.99
N GLN A 144 18.81 -53.36 21.81
CA GLN A 144 18.49 -52.68 20.56
C GLN A 144 17.07 -52.11 20.59
N ILE A 145 16.09 -52.91 21.00
CA ILE A 145 14.69 -52.48 21.15
C ILE A 145 14.59 -51.28 22.10
N ASN A 146 15.31 -51.30 23.22
CA ASN A 146 15.30 -50.20 24.18
C ASN A 146 15.94 -48.92 23.60
N ARG A 147 17.02 -49.03 22.82
CA ARG A 147 17.64 -47.89 22.14
C ARG A 147 16.67 -47.28 21.11
N GLU A 148 16.03 -48.11 20.29
CA GLU A 148 15.04 -47.66 19.30
C GLU A 148 13.82 -47.03 19.96
N LYS A 149 13.30 -47.62 21.04
CA LYS A 149 12.21 -47.05 21.85
C LYS A 149 12.55 -45.64 22.34
N ASN A 150 13.75 -45.45 22.88
CA ASN A 150 14.20 -44.13 23.38
C ASN A 150 14.31 -43.10 22.24
N LEU A 151 14.85 -43.50 21.08
CA LEU A 151 14.90 -42.64 19.90
C LEU A 151 13.51 -42.22 19.41
N VAL A 152 12.55 -43.15 19.39
CA VAL A 152 11.16 -42.86 19.00
C VAL A 152 10.50 -41.88 19.97
N LEU A 153 10.73 -42.05 21.29
CA LEU A 153 10.22 -41.12 22.30
C LEU A 153 10.82 -39.72 22.14
N GLU A 154 12.12 -39.61 21.89
CA GLU A 154 12.78 -38.32 21.65
C GLU A 154 12.25 -37.63 20.38
N ASN A 155 12.07 -38.40 19.29
CA ASN A 155 11.51 -37.89 18.05
C ASN A 155 10.06 -37.43 18.22
N THR A 156 9.26 -38.17 18.98
CA THR A 156 7.87 -37.80 19.30
C THR A 156 7.82 -36.49 20.09
N LYS A 157 8.72 -36.31 21.06
CA LYS A 157 8.83 -35.05 21.81
C LYS A 157 9.19 -33.87 20.90
N LYS A 158 10.22 -34.03 20.05
CA LYS A 158 10.62 -33.00 19.07
C LYS A 158 9.49 -32.66 18.09
N LEU A 159 8.73 -33.66 17.64
CA LEU A 159 7.59 -33.45 16.75
C LEU A 159 6.49 -32.65 17.44
N ASN A 160 6.15 -32.99 18.68
CA ASN A 160 5.16 -32.27 19.47
C ASN A 160 5.56 -30.80 19.70
N ASP A 161 6.84 -30.53 19.99
CA ASP A 161 7.34 -29.17 20.14
C ASP A 161 7.25 -28.37 18.84
N LYS A 162 7.56 -29.00 17.70
CA LYS A 162 7.36 -28.37 16.38
C LYS A 162 5.89 -28.08 16.10
N GLN A 163 4.99 -29.02 16.41
CA GLN A 163 3.56 -28.85 16.21
C GLN A 163 3.02 -27.69 17.06
N ARG A 164 3.45 -27.57 18.33
CA ARG A 164 3.07 -26.45 19.20
C ARG A 164 3.51 -25.10 18.63
N LYS A 165 4.76 -24.99 18.15
CA LYS A 165 5.28 -23.77 17.52
C LYS A 165 4.50 -23.42 16.25
N LEU A 166 4.19 -24.41 15.42
CA LEU A 166 3.41 -24.21 14.20
C LEU A 166 1.98 -23.74 14.51
N ASN A 167 1.34 -24.32 15.52
CA ASN A 167 0.02 -23.88 15.98
C ASN A 167 0.05 -22.42 16.50
N GLN A 168 1.07 -22.03 17.26
CA GLN A 168 1.25 -20.65 17.72
C GLN A 168 1.43 -19.68 16.55
N GLN A 169 2.25 -20.05 15.56
CA GLN A 169 2.44 -19.25 14.34
C GLN A 169 1.14 -19.13 13.54
N SER A 170 0.37 -20.21 13.42
CA SER A 170 -0.93 -20.20 12.75
C SER A 170 -1.94 -19.27 13.43
N GLN A 171 -1.99 -19.28 14.77
CA GLN A 171 -2.85 -18.36 15.53
C GLN A 171 -2.45 -16.91 15.33
N LEU A 172 -1.14 -16.61 15.40
CA LEU A 172 -0.63 -15.27 15.15
C LEU A 172 -0.94 -14.81 13.72
N LEU A 173 -0.83 -15.70 12.73
CA LEU A 173 -1.17 -15.39 11.35
C LEU A 173 -2.65 -15.04 11.19
N GLN A 174 -3.55 -15.80 11.83
CA GLN A 174 -4.98 -15.48 11.83
C GLN A 174 -5.28 -14.12 12.47
N GLN A 175 -4.64 -13.78 13.59
CA GLN A 175 -4.78 -12.47 14.22
C GLN A 175 -4.30 -11.34 13.29
N LYS A 176 -3.16 -11.52 12.62
CA LYS A 176 -2.65 -10.56 11.63
C LYS A 176 -3.60 -10.40 10.45
N GLN A 177 -4.19 -11.48 9.97
CA GLN A 177 -5.16 -11.44 8.88
C GLN A 177 -6.43 -10.67 9.26
N GLN A 178 -6.94 -10.87 10.48
CA GLN A 178 -8.08 -10.10 11.00
C GLN A 178 -7.75 -8.61 11.14
N ASN A 179 -6.55 -8.27 11.61
CA ASN A 179 -6.12 -6.88 11.72
C ASN A 179 -5.96 -6.21 10.34
N LEU A 180 -5.44 -6.95 9.35
CA LEU A 180 -5.33 -6.46 7.98
C LEU A 180 -6.71 -6.15 7.38
N LEU A 181 -7.67 -7.06 7.53
CA LEU A 181 -9.05 -6.85 7.07
C LEU A 181 -9.69 -5.59 7.70
N LYS A 182 -9.45 -5.36 9.00
CA LYS A 182 -9.92 -4.12 9.67
C LYS A 182 -9.23 -2.87 9.11
N GLN A 183 -7.93 -2.94 8.81
CA GLN A 183 -7.21 -1.82 8.20
C GLN A 183 -7.71 -1.53 6.79
N GLU A 184 -7.97 -2.54 5.97
CA GLU A 184 -8.54 -2.38 4.63
C GLU A 184 -9.92 -1.70 4.70
N GLN A 185 -10.81 -2.16 5.59
CA GLN A 185 -12.12 -1.53 5.79
C GLN A 185 -12.01 -0.06 6.22
N ASN A 186 -11.09 0.24 7.13
CA ASN A 186 -10.86 1.61 7.58
C ASN A 186 -10.30 2.49 6.46
N TYR A 187 -9.40 1.95 5.62
CA TYR A 187 -8.84 2.65 4.47
C TYR A 187 -9.94 3.04 3.48
N TYR A 188 -10.83 2.11 3.11
CA TYR A 188 -11.95 2.41 2.21
C TYR A 188 -12.89 3.47 2.79
N LYS A 189 -13.16 3.42 4.10
CA LYS A 189 -13.99 4.44 4.76
C LYS A 189 -13.32 5.82 4.77
N GLN A 190 -12.01 5.87 5.01
CA GLN A 190 -11.25 7.13 4.93
C GLN A 190 -11.25 7.68 3.50
N GLN A 191 -11.15 6.82 2.50
CA GLN A 191 -11.21 7.23 1.09
C GLN A 191 -12.58 7.84 0.77
N GLN A 192 -13.68 7.17 1.13
CA GLN A 192 -15.04 7.71 0.94
C GLN A 192 -15.22 9.07 1.60
N ASN A 193 -14.78 9.23 2.86
CA ASN A 193 -14.84 10.52 3.54
C ASN A 193 -14.00 11.60 2.84
N THR A 194 -12.87 11.22 2.24
CA THR A 194 -12.00 12.15 1.52
C THR A 194 -12.70 12.64 0.25
N ASP A 195 -13.30 11.72 -0.50
CA ASP A 195 -14.05 12.01 -1.73
C ASP A 195 -15.26 12.90 -1.43
N GLU A 196 -16.03 12.61 -0.37
CA GLU A 196 -17.15 13.44 0.07
C GLU A 196 -16.70 14.86 0.46
N CYS A 197 -15.56 14.99 1.15
CA CYS A 197 -15.02 16.31 1.52
C CYS A 197 -14.54 17.10 0.30
N GLN A 198 -13.94 16.44 -0.69
CA GLN A 198 -13.55 17.08 -1.96
C GLN A 198 -14.77 17.55 -2.75
N ASP A 199 -15.82 16.75 -2.83
CA ASP A 199 -17.08 17.12 -3.48
C ASP A 199 -17.75 18.31 -2.77
N GLU A 200 -17.75 18.33 -1.43
CA GLU A 200 -18.28 19.44 -0.65
C GLU A 200 -17.46 20.72 -0.87
N GLN A 201 -16.13 20.62 -0.88
CA GLN A 201 -15.24 21.74 -1.19
C GLN A 201 -15.53 22.30 -2.59
N TYR A 202 -15.65 21.45 -3.60
CA TYR A 202 -15.97 21.86 -4.97
C TYR A 202 -17.31 22.60 -5.06
N ARG A 203 -18.32 22.19 -4.27
CA ARG A 203 -19.61 22.91 -4.18
C ARG A 203 -19.45 24.29 -3.55
N TYR A 204 -18.67 24.43 -2.48
CA TYR A 204 -18.44 25.72 -1.85
C TYR A 204 -17.64 26.66 -2.74
N ASP A 205 -16.61 26.17 -3.43
CA ASP A 205 -15.83 26.96 -4.37
C ASP A 205 -16.72 27.53 -5.49
N ASN A 206 -17.59 26.69 -6.08
CA ASN A 206 -18.57 27.15 -7.07
C ASN A 206 -19.55 28.20 -6.51
N GLN A 207 -19.98 28.07 -5.25
CA GLN A 207 -20.84 29.09 -4.62
C GLN A 207 -20.10 30.41 -4.40
N LEU A 208 -18.81 30.35 -4.03
CA LEU A 208 -17.99 31.55 -3.86
C LEU A 208 -17.77 32.27 -5.18
N ASP A 209 -17.50 31.54 -6.26
CA ASP A 209 -17.34 32.13 -7.59
C ASP A 209 -18.64 32.78 -8.07
N ASN A 210 -19.78 32.13 -7.90
CA ASN A 210 -21.09 32.74 -8.19
C ASN A 210 -21.32 34.04 -7.40
N ARG A 211 -20.96 34.06 -6.10
CA ARG A 211 -21.08 35.27 -5.27
C ARG A 211 -20.10 36.37 -5.68
N ARG A 212 -18.88 36.01 -6.14
CA ARG A 212 -17.91 36.97 -6.69
C ARG A 212 -18.46 37.62 -7.94
N ASP A 213 -19.03 36.85 -8.87
CA ASP A 213 -19.64 37.36 -10.09
C ASP A 213 -20.81 38.32 -9.80
N GLU A 214 -21.66 37.98 -8.83
CA GLU A 214 -22.76 38.86 -8.39
C GLU A 214 -22.23 40.17 -7.79
N MET A 215 -21.17 40.09 -6.99
CA MET A 215 -20.52 41.25 -6.37
C MET A 215 -19.88 42.17 -7.41
N GLU A 216 -19.23 41.61 -8.43
CA GLU A 216 -18.64 42.38 -9.54
C GLU A 216 -19.73 43.10 -10.34
N LYS A 217 -20.85 42.41 -10.66
CA LYS A 217 -22.01 43.04 -11.30
C LYS A 217 -22.58 44.19 -10.46
N LEU A 218 -22.66 44.01 -9.14
CA LEU A 218 -23.15 45.06 -8.23
C LEU A 218 -22.18 46.25 -8.20
N GLN A 219 -20.88 46.00 -8.16
CA GLN A 219 -19.85 47.03 -8.21
C GLN A 219 -19.92 47.84 -9.52
N MET A 220 -20.10 47.19 -10.65
CA MET A 220 -20.29 47.88 -11.94
C MET A 220 -21.54 48.77 -11.95
N LYS A 221 -22.66 48.29 -11.39
CA LYS A 221 -23.90 49.08 -11.24
C LYS A 221 -23.67 50.29 -10.34
N LEU A 222 -22.98 50.11 -9.20
CA LEU A 222 -22.65 51.20 -8.29
C LEU A 222 -21.76 52.25 -8.99
N ASN A 223 -20.71 51.82 -9.69
CA ASN A 223 -19.83 52.72 -10.44
C ASN A 223 -20.60 53.52 -11.51
N THR A 224 -21.54 52.85 -12.19
CA THR A 224 -22.43 53.50 -13.18
C THR A 224 -23.31 54.54 -12.50
N PHE A 225 -23.93 54.20 -11.37
CA PHE A 225 -24.79 55.10 -10.60
C PHE A 225 -24.02 56.31 -10.07
N VAL A 226 -22.83 56.11 -9.52
CA VAL A 226 -21.94 57.21 -9.07
C VAL A 226 -21.57 58.12 -10.24
N SER A 227 -21.25 57.55 -11.41
CA SER A 227 -20.95 58.34 -12.61
C SER A 227 -22.15 59.17 -13.08
N GLN A 228 -23.36 58.61 -13.03
CA GLN A 228 -24.61 59.33 -13.32
C GLN A 228 -24.85 60.47 -12.32
N LEU A 229 -24.66 60.22 -11.02
CA LEU A 229 -24.78 61.25 -9.98
C LEU A 229 -23.81 62.40 -10.19
N LEU A 230 -22.53 62.11 -10.48
CA LEU A 230 -21.54 63.14 -10.77
C LEU A 230 -21.91 63.96 -12.01
N SER A 231 -22.47 63.32 -13.05
CA SER A 231 -22.98 64.02 -14.24
C SER A 231 -24.15 64.94 -13.89
N LEU A 232 -25.14 64.45 -13.13
CA LEU A 232 -26.27 65.24 -12.67
C LEU A 232 -25.84 66.43 -11.80
N GLN A 233 -24.86 66.24 -10.91
CA GLN A 233 -24.33 67.31 -10.07
C GLN A 233 -23.62 68.39 -10.91
N ARG A 234 -22.84 67.99 -11.92
CA ARG A 234 -22.25 68.94 -12.89
C ARG A 234 -23.33 69.73 -13.64
N ASN A 235 -24.38 69.05 -14.09
CA ASN A 235 -25.50 69.70 -14.78
C ASN A 235 -26.26 70.67 -13.88
N LYS A 236 -26.51 70.29 -12.61
CA LYS A 236 -27.11 71.18 -11.61
C LYS A 236 -26.28 72.44 -11.42
N ASN A 237 -24.96 72.31 -11.27
CA ASN A 237 -24.06 73.46 -11.12
C ASN A 237 -24.09 74.37 -12.35
N LYS A 238 -24.13 73.79 -13.56
CA LYS A 238 -24.24 74.55 -14.81
C LYS A 238 -25.53 75.37 -14.87
N VAL A 239 -26.68 74.75 -14.55
CA VAL A 239 -27.98 75.44 -14.52
C VAL A 239 -27.98 76.54 -13.47
N GLN A 240 -27.44 76.27 -12.28
CA GLN A 240 -27.33 77.27 -11.21
C GLN A 240 -26.51 78.50 -11.64
N CYS A 241 -25.35 78.29 -12.29
CA CYS A 241 -24.53 79.39 -12.81
C CYS A 241 -25.28 80.20 -13.87
N GLN A 242 -26.00 79.56 -14.79
CA GLN A 242 -26.79 80.25 -15.81
C GLN A 242 -27.92 81.08 -15.21
N LEU A 243 -28.57 80.57 -14.16
CA LEU A 243 -29.67 81.25 -13.47
C LEU A 243 -29.19 82.54 -12.80
N ASN A 244 -28.03 82.51 -12.14
CA ASN A 244 -27.45 83.71 -11.53
C ASN A 244 -27.14 84.79 -12.57
N VAL A 245 -26.55 84.41 -13.71
CA VAL A 245 -26.28 85.36 -14.82
C VAL A 245 -27.57 85.97 -15.37
N GLN A 246 -28.66 85.19 -15.45
CA GLN A 246 -29.95 85.72 -15.88
C GLN A 246 -30.60 86.64 -14.85
N ILE A 247 -30.46 86.36 -13.56
CA ILE A 247 -30.92 87.27 -12.49
C ILE A 247 -30.18 88.60 -12.59
N ASP A 248 -28.85 88.58 -12.71
CA ASP A 248 -28.04 89.81 -12.87
C ASP A 248 -28.47 90.60 -14.13
N ALA A 249 -28.74 89.90 -15.24
CA ALA A 249 -29.21 90.53 -16.48
C ALA A 249 -30.61 91.16 -16.30
N VAL A 250 -31.52 90.50 -15.58
CA VAL A 250 -32.86 91.03 -15.27
C VAL A 250 -32.76 92.23 -14.33
N GLU A 251 -31.88 92.19 -13.33
CA GLU A 251 -31.63 93.33 -12.44
C GLU A 251 -31.09 94.54 -13.19
N GLN A 252 -30.12 94.35 -14.08
CA GLN A 252 -29.60 95.42 -14.95
C GLN A 252 -30.68 95.98 -15.86
N LEU A 253 -31.53 95.12 -16.44
CA LEU A 253 -32.65 95.56 -17.28
C LEU A 253 -33.67 96.37 -16.46
N ALA A 254 -33.98 95.94 -15.24
CA ALA A 254 -34.89 96.66 -14.34
C ALA A 254 -34.33 98.03 -13.95
N GLN A 255 -33.04 98.11 -13.60
CA GLN A 255 -32.36 99.38 -13.32
C GLN A 255 -32.38 100.31 -14.54
N PHE A 256 -32.14 99.77 -15.74
CA PHE A 256 -32.21 100.53 -16.98
C PHE A 256 -33.62 101.09 -17.23
N ILE A 257 -34.66 100.27 -17.09
CA ILE A 257 -36.06 100.71 -17.24
C ILE A 257 -36.41 101.80 -16.23
N LEU A 258 -36.00 101.65 -14.97
CA LEU A 258 -36.24 102.67 -13.94
C LEU A 258 -35.56 103.99 -14.27
N LYS A 259 -34.31 103.94 -14.76
CA LYS A 259 -33.57 105.13 -15.22
C LYS A 259 -34.28 105.81 -16.40
N GLU A 260 -34.64 105.04 -17.43
CA GLU A 260 -35.34 105.57 -18.60
C GLU A 260 -36.72 106.16 -18.22
N ARG A 261 -37.44 105.53 -17.30
CA ARG A 261 -38.70 106.06 -16.78
C ARG A 261 -38.50 107.37 -16.03
N SER A 262 -37.42 107.49 -15.24
CA SER A 262 -37.08 108.73 -14.54
C SER A 262 -36.71 109.85 -15.53
N ASN A 263 -35.90 109.54 -16.55
CA ASN A 263 -35.58 110.48 -17.63
C ASN A 263 -36.85 110.97 -18.33
N LEU A 264 -37.75 110.04 -18.71
CA LEU A 264 -39.02 110.38 -19.36
C LEU A 264 -39.91 111.28 -18.47
N GLN A 265 -39.93 111.03 -17.16
CA GLN A 265 -40.67 111.89 -16.22
C GLN A 265 -40.08 113.30 -16.15
N GLN A 266 -38.74 113.43 -16.13
CA GLN A 266 -38.06 114.72 -16.19
C GLN A 266 -38.38 115.45 -17.51
N ASP A 267 -38.29 114.77 -18.64
CA ASP A 267 -38.61 115.33 -19.96
C ASP A 267 -40.07 115.80 -20.03
N GLN A 268 -41.01 115.02 -19.47
CA GLN A 268 -42.42 115.42 -19.39
C GLN A 268 -42.63 116.65 -18.49
N GLN A 269 -41.93 116.75 -17.37
CA GLN A 269 -42.00 117.93 -16.49
C GLN A 269 -41.43 119.16 -17.20
N TYR A 270 -40.27 119.02 -17.84
CA TYR A 270 -39.67 120.08 -18.65
C TYR A 270 -40.63 120.57 -19.74
N LEU A 271 -41.27 119.65 -20.46
CA LEU A 271 -42.22 119.99 -21.51
C LEU A 271 -43.45 120.75 -20.97
N ARG A 272 -43.95 120.41 -19.77
CA ARG A 272 -45.04 121.16 -19.12
C ARG A 272 -44.60 122.58 -18.79
N GLN A 273 -43.46 122.73 -18.13
CA GLN A 273 -42.90 124.05 -17.78
C GLN A 273 -42.66 124.90 -19.02
N PHE A 274 -42.13 124.30 -20.09
CA PHE A 274 -41.93 124.97 -21.36
C PHE A 274 -43.26 125.44 -21.98
N LYS A 275 -44.29 124.58 -22.01
CA LYS A 275 -45.63 124.96 -22.50
C LYS A 275 -46.25 126.09 -21.69
N GLU A 276 -46.14 126.05 -20.37
CA GLU A 276 -46.61 127.12 -19.48
C GLU A 276 -45.89 128.43 -19.80
N LYS A 277 -44.57 128.41 -19.93
CA LYS A 277 -43.77 129.59 -20.29
C LYS A 277 -44.17 130.18 -21.64
N VAL A 278 -44.36 129.36 -22.67
CA VAL A 278 -44.81 129.82 -24.00
C VAL A 278 -46.22 130.42 -23.93
N LEU A 279 -47.13 129.85 -23.14
CA LEU A 279 -48.47 130.40 -22.92
C LEU A 279 -48.41 131.76 -22.20
N GLU A 280 -47.56 131.89 -21.19
CA GLU A 280 -47.31 133.14 -20.45
C GLU A 280 -46.77 134.23 -21.39
N GLU A 281 -45.73 133.92 -22.19
CA GLU A 281 -45.16 134.83 -23.19
C GLU A 281 -46.21 135.28 -24.22
N LYS A 282 -47.05 134.34 -24.70
CA LYS A 282 -48.15 134.66 -25.61
C LYS A 282 -49.18 135.60 -24.98
N LYS A 283 -49.50 135.40 -23.69
CA LYS A 283 -50.44 136.26 -22.96
C LYS A 283 -49.87 137.67 -22.77
N GLN A 284 -48.58 137.80 -22.46
CA GLN A 284 -47.90 139.10 -22.34
C GLN A 284 -47.87 139.86 -23.68
N LEU A 285 -47.62 139.17 -24.80
CA LEU A 285 -47.67 139.79 -26.13
C LEU A 285 -49.07 140.32 -26.49
N LEU A 286 -50.13 139.59 -26.15
CA LEU A 286 -51.50 140.05 -26.35
C LEU A 286 -51.82 141.30 -25.50
N GLN A 287 -51.32 141.37 -24.27
CA GLN A 287 -51.48 142.56 -23.41
C GLN A 287 -50.70 143.78 -23.92
N LEU A 288 -49.55 143.57 -24.57
CA LEU A 288 -48.77 144.64 -25.22
C LEU A 288 -49.43 145.15 -26.50
N GLN A 289 -50.24 144.34 -27.19
CA GLN A 289 -51.08 144.79 -28.31
C GLN A 289 -52.32 145.61 -27.86
N GLU A 290 -52.67 145.59 -26.58
CA GLU A 290 -53.81 146.31 -25.99
C GLU A 290 -53.40 147.63 -25.27
N GLN A 291 -52.13 148.04 -25.35
CA GLN A 291 -51.69 149.39 -24.96
C GLN A 291 -51.49 150.25 -26.22
N PRO A 292 -51.98 151.50 -26.21
CA PRO A 292 -52.95 152.07 -27.16
C PRO A 292 -52.52 152.25 -28.62
#